data_AF-A0A931UCY8-F1
#
_entry.id   AF-A0A931UCY8-F1
#
_cell.length_a   1.000
_cell.length_b   1.000
_cell.length_c   1.000
_cell.angle_alpha   90.00
_cell.angle_beta   90.00
_cell.angle_gamma   90.00
#
_symmetry.space_group_name_H-M   'P 1'
#
loop_
_entity.id
_entity.type
_entity.pdbx_description
1 polymer ?
#
loop_
_entity_poly.entity_id
_entity_poly.type
_entity_poly.pdbx_seq_one_letter_code
_entity_poly.pdbx_strand_id
1 'polypeptide(L)'
;MVNYTCPMEKTLQVLNLLERDGVLSRYAIGGAMGATFYVEPVLTFDLDIFVILPQTGDGLLTLQPLYEALRARGYAEEGECVNIEGVPVQ
;
A
#
# COMPACT_ATOMS: atom_id res chain seq x y z
N MET A 1 24.61 -13.10 -10.58
CA MET A 1 24.42 -11.85 -9.82
C MET A 1 23.05 -11.98 -9.19
N VAL A 2 22.95 -12.11 -7.86
CA VAL A 2 21.66 -12.20 -7.17
C VAL A 2 21.13 -10.78 -7.04
N ASN A 3 20.02 -10.45 -7.70
CA ASN A 3 19.37 -9.15 -7.55
C ASN A 3 18.63 -9.14 -6.22
N TYR A 4 19.25 -8.56 -5.19
CA TYR A 4 18.57 -8.26 -3.93
C TYR A 4 17.73 -6.99 -4.15
N THR A 5 16.46 -7.17 -4.46
CA THR A 5 15.46 -6.09 -4.40
C THR A 5 14.98 -5.96 -2.96
N CYS A 6 14.96 -4.74 -2.43
CA CYS A 6 14.50 -4.45 -1.07
C CYS A 6 13.00 -4.75 -0.95
N PRO A 7 12.50 -5.36 0.15
CA PRO A 7 11.07 -5.55 0.40
C PRO A 7 10.24 -4.28 0.12
N MET A 8 10.70 -3.14 0.65
CA MET A 8 10.06 -1.83 0.41
C MET A 8 9.94 -1.46 -1.06
N GLU A 9 10.97 -1.72 -1.87
CA GLU A 9 10.94 -1.41 -3.30
C GLU A 9 9.84 -2.22 -4.00
N LYS A 10 9.75 -3.51 -3.69
CA LYS A 10 8.73 -4.38 -4.26
C LYS A 10 7.33 -4.02 -3.78
N THR A 11 7.17 -3.68 -2.49
CA THR A 11 5.92 -3.16 -1.94
C THR A 11 5.45 -1.93 -2.72
N LEU A 12 6.33 -0.94 -2.93
CA LEU A 12 5.99 0.25 -3.71
C LEU A 12 5.67 -0.08 -5.17
N GLN A 13 6.34 -1.06 -5.78
CA GLN A 13 6.00 -1.53 -7.13
C GLN A 13 4.58 -2.11 -7.17
N VAL A 14 4.15 -2.86 -6.16
CA VAL A 14 2.77 -3.36 -6.05
C VAL A 14 1.77 -2.21 -5.92
N LEU A 15 2.05 -1.21 -5.07
CA LEU A 15 1.17 -0.06 -4.91
C LEU A 15 1.06 0.77 -6.21
N ASN A 16 2.17 0.97 -6.91
CA ASN A 16 2.19 1.59 -8.23
C ASN A 16 1.38 0.79 -9.28
N LEU A 17 1.39 -0.54 -9.19
CA LEU A 17 0.55 -1.38 -10.04
C LEU A 17 -0.93 -1.20 -9.72
N LEU A 18 -1.32 -1.08 -8.45
CA LEU A 18 -2.71 -0.79 -8.06
C LEU A 18 -3.17 0.58 -8.59
N GLU A 19 -2.31 1.60 -8.54
CA GLU A 19 -2.60 2.92 -9.13
C GLU A 19 -2.75 2.82 -10.65
N ARG A 20 -1.78 2.19 -11.32
CA ARG A 20 -1.77 2.04 -12.78
C ARG A 20 -2.96 1.24 -13.30
N ASP A 21 -3.37 0.20 -12.57
CA ASP A 21 -4.49 -0.65 -12.94
C ASP A 21 -5.85 -0.02 -12.51
N GLY A 22 -5.84 1.16 -11.90
CA GLY A 22 -7.03 1.93 -11.54
C GLY A 22 -7.79 1.41 -10.31
N VAL A 23 -7.20 0.49 -9.55
CA VAL A 23 -7.77 -0.02 -8.29
C VAL A 23 -7.87 1.10 -7.25
N LEU A 24 -6.84 1.95 -7.22
CA LEU A 24 -6.85 3.23 -6.54
C LEU A 24 -6.49 4.33 -7.55
N SER A 25 -6.96 5.55 -7.33
CA SER A 25 -6.67 6.67 -8.24
C SER A 25 -5.28 7.24 -8.02
N ARG A 26 -4.86 7.40 -6.76
CA ARG A 26 -3.53 7.86 -6.32
C ARG A 26 -3.30 7.45 -4.86
N TYR A 27 -2.05 7.40 -4.43
CA TYR A 27 -1.72 7.24 -3.02
C TYR A 27 -0.58 8.17 -2.57
N ALA A 28 -0.45 8.34 -1.26
CA ALA A 28 0.68 9.02 -0.61
C ALA A 28 1.17 8.21 0.58
N ILE A 29 2.48 8.23 0.82
CA ILE A 29 3.07 7.64 2.03
C ILE A 29 2.78 8.55 3.22
N GLY A 30 2.17 7.98 4.24
CA GLY A 30 1.76 8.66 5.46
C GLY A 30 2.55 8.21 6.69
N GLY A 31 1.99 8.53 7.85
CA GLY A 31 2.47 7.99 9.12
C GLY A 31 3.90 8.37 9.49
N ALA A 32 4.53 7.52 10.29
CA ALA A 32 5.88 7.77 10.80
C ALA A 32 6.94 7.72 9.67
N MET A 33 6.76 6.86 8.66
CA MET A 33 7.64 6.85 7.49
C MET A 33 7.51 8.12 6.65
N GLY A 34 6.30 8.64 6.46
CA GLY A 34 6.08 9.93 5.81
C GLY A 34 6.69 11.09 6.59
N ALA A 35 6.60 11.06 7.93
CA ALA A 35 7.19 12.07 8.80
C ALA A 35 8.72 12.11 8.72
N THR A 36 9.37 10.97 8.47
CA THR A 36 10.84 10.84 8.36
C THR A 36 11.45 11.69 7.22
N PHE A 37 10.64 12.16 6.27
CA PHE A 37 11.10 13.15 5.29
C PHE A 37 11.45 14.52 5.91
N TYR A 38 10.93 14.82 7.10
CA TYR A 38 11.04 16.12 7.76
C TYR A 38 11.76 16.06 9.11
N VAL A 39 11.95 14.87 9.68
CA VAL A 39 12.58 14.64 10.98
C VAL A 39 13.64 13.56 10.90
N GLU A 40 14.42 13.37 11.96
CA GLU A 40 15.42 12.31 12.01
C GLU A 40 14.77 10.93 11.87
N PRO A 41 15.36 10.01 11.06
CA PRO A 41 14.82 8.68 10.88
C PRO A 41 14.73 7.88 12.18
N VAL A 42 13.58 7.28 12.40
CA VAL A 42 13.33 6.34 13.50
C VAL A 42 12.81 5.03 12.94
N LEU A 43 13.03 3.93 13.68
CA LEU A 43 12.48 2.64 13.29
C LEU A 43 10.95 2.68 13.40
N THR A 44 10.27 2.37 12.31
CA THR A 44 8.81 2.24 12.24
C THR A 44 8.44 0.78 11.96
N PHE A 45 7.20 0.40 12.25
CA PHE A 45 6.74 -0.98 12.09
C PHE A 45 6.17 -1.24 10.69
N ASP A 46 5.39 -0.29 10.18
CA ASP A 46 4.49 -0.41 9.04
C ASP A 46 4.65 0.74 8.04
N LEU A 47 4.11 0.50 6.86
CA LEU A 47 3.91 1.48 5.80
C LEU A 47 2.45 1.93 5.78
N ASP A 48 2.20 3.11 6.35
CA ASP A 48 0.91 3.78 6.21
C ASP A 48 0.78 4.42 4.82
N ILE A 49 -0.33 4.17 4.14
CA ILE A 49 -0.69 4.88 2.90
C ILE A 49 -2.06 5.54 2.98
N PHE A 50 -2.14 6.75 2.45
CA PHE A 50 -3.41 7.41 2.17
C PHE A 50 -3.77 7.18 0.71
N VAL A 51 -4.96 6.64 0.45
CA VAL A 51 -5.41 6.33 -0.91
C VAL A 51 -6.61 7.18 -1.31
N ILE A 52 -6.65 7.58 -2.58
CA ILE A 52 -7.86 8.10 -3.22
C ILE A 52 -8.50 6.94 -3.95
N LEU A 53 -9.72 6.57 -3.55
CA LEU A 53 -10.46 5.49 -4.19
C LEU A 53 -11.34 6.03 -5.34
N PRO A 54 -11.53 5.23 -6.41
CA PRO A 54 -12.48 5.57 -7.46
C PRO A 54 -13.89 5.78 -6.88
N GLN A 55 -14.60 6.79 -7.40
CA GLN A 55 -15.98 7.06 -7.00
C GLN A 55 -16.91 5.95 -7.50
N THR A 56 -17.83 5.50 -6.66
CA THR A 56 -18.93 4.61 -7.04
C THR A 56 -20.14 5.46 -7.46
N GLY A 57 -20.87 5.05 -8.49
CA GLY A 57 -21.98 5.84 -9.07
C GLY A 57 -23.18 6.02 -8.13
N ASP A 58 -23.24 5.18 -7.10
CA ASP A 58 -24.29 5.00 -6.11
C ASP A 58 -23.94 5.68 -4.76
N GLY A 59 -22.81 6.38 -4.68
CA GLY A 59 -22.43 7.25 -3.56
C GLY A 59 -21.93 6.54 -2.30
N LEU A 60 -22.03 5.20 -2.24
CA LEU A 60 -21.46 4.40 -1.16
C LEU A 60 -20.07 3.91 -1.55
N LEU A 61 -19.04 4.44 -0.87
CA LEU A 61 -17.67 4.00 -1.04
C LEU A 61 -17.43 2.67 -0.29
N THR A 62 -16.75 1.73 -0.95
CA THR A 62 -16.35 0.45 -0.36
C THR A 62 -14.88 0.17 -0.62
N LEU A 63 -14.22 -0.51 0.33
CA LEU A 63 -12.84 -0.99 0.18
C LEU A 63 -12.76 -2.35 -0.53
N GLN A 64 -13.90 -3.00 -0.79
CA GLN A 64 -13.94 -4.35 -1.33
C GLN A 64 -13.11 -4.53 -2.62
N PRO A 65 -13.18 -3.64 -3.63
CA PRO A 65 -12.37 -3.77 -4.84
C PRO A 65 -10.85 -3.74 -4.57
N LEU A 66 -10.41 -2.96 -3.58
CA LEU A 66 -9.00 -2.89 -3.19
C LEU A 66 -8.54 -4.22 -2.57
N TYR A 67 -9.31 -4.75 -1.62
CA TYR A 67 -8.97 -6.03 -0.98
C TYR A 67 -9.05 -7.21 -1.97
N GLU A 68 -10.03 -7.22 -2.88
CA GLU A 68 -10.10 -8.23 -3.93
C GLU A 68 -8.89 -8.18 -4.87
N ALA A 69 -8.46 -6.97 -5.26
CA ALA A 69 -7.27 -6.78 -6.08
C ALA A 69 -5.98 -7.24 -5.37
N LEU A 70 -5.86 -7.01 -4.07
CA LEU A 70 -4.72 -7.46 -3.26
C LEU A 70 -4.71 -8.99 -3.11
N ARG A 71 -5.85 -9.59 -2.76
CA ARG A 71 -6.00 -11.06 -2.64
C ARG A 71 -5.76 -11.76 -3.97
N ALA A 72 -6.21 -11.21 -5.09
CA ALA A 72 -5.96 -11.73 -6.42
C ALA A 72 -4.46 -11.74 -6.78
N ARG A 73 -3.65 -10.88 -6.15
CA ARG A 73 -2.18 -10.84 -6.28
C ARG A 73 -1.45 -11.67 -5.22
N GLY A 74 -2.19 -12.38 -4.35
CA GLY A 74 -1.63 -13.25 -3.32
C GLY A 74 -1.33 -12.55 -1.99
N TYR A 75 -1.75 -11.30 -1.82
CA TYR A 75 -1.57 -10.57 -0.56
C TYR A 75 -2.81 -10.71 0.31
N ALA A 76 -2.61 -11.06 1.58
CA ALA A 76 -3.69 -11.28 2.54
C ALA A 76 -3.60 -10.29 3.69
N GLU A 77 -4.75 -10.01 4.29
CA GLU A 77 -4.87 -9.24 5.52
C GLU A 77 -4.24 -10.00 6.70
N GLU A 78 -3.39 -9.32 7.46
CA GLU A 78 -2.79 -9.77 8.71
C GLU A 78 -3.08 -8.72 9.80
N GLY A 79 -4.12 -8.94 10.60
CA GLY A 79 -4.56 -7.96 11.59
C GLY A 79 -5.12 -6.69 10.94
N GLU A 80 -4.46 -5.55 11.18
CA GLU A 80 -4.88 -4.22 10.70
C GLU A 80 -4.16 -3.79 9.40
N CYS A 81 -3.40 -4.70 8.79
CA CYS A 81 -2.56 -4.41 7.63
C CYS A 81 -2.65 -5.53 6.59
N VAL A 82 -2.18 -5.25 5.39
CA VAL A 82 -1.95 -6.25 4.33
C VAL A 82 -0.44 -6.45 4.20
N ASN A 83 0.01 -7.69 4.30
CA ASN A 83 1.42 -8.00 4.13
C ASN A 83 1.76 -8.03 2.63
N ILE A 84 2.49 -7.02 2.17
CA ILE A 84 2.90 -6.89 0.77
C ILE A 84 4.41 -7.02 0.70
N GLU A 85 4.88 -8.11 0.10
CA GLU A 85 6.32 -8.40 -0.09
C GLU A 85 7.14 -8.43 1.22
N GLY A 86 6.49 -8.72 2.35
CA GLY A 86 7.11 -8.75 3.68
C GLY A 86 7.04 -7.44 4.44
N VAL A 87 6.34 -6.43 3.92
CA VAL A 87 6.09 -5.14 4.58
C VAL A 87 4.63 -5.09 5.02
N PRO A 88 4.34 -4.81 6.30
CA PRO A 88 2.98 -4.51 6.75
C PRO A 88 2.53 -3.17 6.16
N VAL A 89 1.48 -3.18 5.32
CA VAL A 89 0.92 -1.97 4.72
C VAL A 89 -0.47 -1.69 5.30
N GLN A 90 -0.66 -0.49 5.85
CA GLN A 90 -1.94 0.00 6.37
C GLN A 90 -2.58 0.99 5.41
#